data_AF-A0A9C6WI90-F1
#
_entry.id   AF-A0A9C6WI90-F1
#
_cell.length_a   1.000
_cell.length_b   1.000
_cell.length_c   1.000
_cell.angle_alpha   90.00
_cell.angle_beta   90.00
_cell.angle_gamma   90.00
#
_symmetry.space_group_name_H-M   'P 1'
#
loop_
_entity.id
_entity.type
_entity.pdbx_description
1 polymer ?
#
loop_
_entity_poly.entity_id
_entity_poly.type
_entity_poly.pdbx_seq_one_letter_code
_entity_poly.pdbx_strand_id
1 'polypeptide(L)'
;MATQMMDLQARFVLSYFYGPNKLPSTQEMLEDTVETMNKRWQAGYKKRQAQVLGSDQMNYYTELANSEHSMVVLKLQLKSSKSFLENLLNFREDVFKIEDTVTFVQIN
;
A
#
# COMPACT_ATOMS: atom_id res chain seq x y z
N MET A 1 7.25 -8.27 0.12
CA MET A 1 6.24 -7.77 1.08
C MET A 1 6.69 -6.50 1.79
N ALA A 2 7.75 -6.50 2.60
CA ALA A 2 8.22 -5.27 3.30
C ALA A 2 9.00 -4.29 2.39
N THR A 3 9.83 -4.81 1.49
CA THR A 3 10.78 -3.99 0.69
C THR A 3 10.08 -2.97 -0.21
N GLN A 4 8.93 -3.32 -0.81
CA GLN A 4 8.18 -2.41 -1.70
C GLN A 4 7.42 -1.34 -0.92
N MET A 5 6.88 -1.68 0.25
CA MET A 5 6.28 -0.71 1.17
C MET A 5 7.32 0.32 1.63
N MET A 6 8.52 -0.16 2.00
CA MET A 6 9.63 0.71 2.39
C MET A 6 10.08 1.60 1.24
N ASP A 7 10.16 1.07 0.01
CA ASP A 7 10.53 1.83 -1.19
C ASP A 7 9.49 2.93 -1.52
N LEU A 8 8.19 2.62 -1.44
CA LEU A 8 7.12 3.61 -1.62
C LEU A 8 7.17 4.73 -0.58
N GLN A 9 7.31 4.36 0.70
CA GLN A 9 7.42 5.35 1.78
C GLN A 9 8.69 6.19 1.63
N ALA A 10 9.82 5.60 1.20
CA ALA A 10 11.05 6.33 0.94
C ALA A 10 10.89 7.32 -0.24
N ARG A 11 10.29 6.90 -1.35
CA ARG A 11 10.03 7.77 -2.51
C ARG A 11 9.07 8.91 -2.18
N PHE A 12 8.02 8.62 -1.41
CA PHE A 12 7.11 9.65 -0.90
C PHE A 12 7.88 10.71 -0.12
N VAL A 13 8.67 10.30 0.87
CA VAL A 13 9.49 11.22 1.69
C VAL A 13 10.49 12.01 0.83
N LEU A 14 11.18 11.35 -0.10
CA LEU A 14 12.11 12.01 -1.02
C LEU A 14 11.41 13.06 -1.91
N SER A 15 10.16 12.83 -2.28
CA SER A 15 9.38 13.79 -3.10
C SER A 15 9.09 15.11 -2.39
N TYR A 16 9.06 15.13 -1.05
CA TYR A 16 8.91 16.36 -0.26
C TYR A 16 10.25 17.02 0.08
N PHE A 17 11.32 16.23 0.26
CA PHE A 17 12.64 16.79 0.53
C PHE A 17 13.32 17.38 -0.71
N TYR A 18 13.18 16.71 -1.85
CA TYR A 18 13.91 17.06 -3.08
C TYR A 18 13.01 17.27 -4.31
N GLY A 19 11.71 16.99 -4.17
CA GLY A 19 10.75 17.13 -5.26
C GLY A 19 9.91 18.40 -5.17
N PRO A 20 8.89 18.53 -6.06
CA PRO A 20 8.03 19.70 -6.11
C PRO A 20 6.93 19.71 -5.03
N ASN A 21 6.80 18.63 -4.24
CA ASN A 21 5.70 18.47 -3.31
C ASN A 21 5.92 19.33 -2.06
N LYS A 22 4.86 20.00 -1.62
CA LYS A 22 4.86 20.79 -0.39
C LYS A 22 3.99 20.11 0.64
N LEU A 23 4.51 19.99 1.85
CA LEU A 23 3.70 19.55 2.98
C LEU A 23 2.58 20.58 3.23
N PRO A 24 1.37 20.12 3.58
CA PRO A 24 0.35 21.00 4.11
C PRO A 24 0.80 21.59 5.47
N SER A 25 0.01 22.51 6.02
CA SER A 25 0.35 23.09 7.31
C SER A 25 0.37 22.04 8.43
N THR A 26 1.12 22.32 9.50
CA THR A 26 1.17 21.43 10.67
C THR A 26 -0.22 21.14 11.24
N GLN A 27 -1.11 22.14 11.22
CA GLN A 27 -2.47 21.97 11.72
C GLN A 27 -3.27 21.00 10.85
N GLU A 28 -3.23 21.16 9.53
CA GLU A 28 -3.91 20.26 8.59
C GLU A 28 -3.39 18.81 8.71
N MET A 29 -2.07 18.62 8.87
CA MET A 29 -1.50 17.27 9.07
C MET A 29 -1.97 16.62 10.37
N LEU A 30 -2.12 17.41 11.45
CA LEU A 30 -2.60 16.91 12.74
C LEU A 30 -4.09 16.57 12.67
N GLU A 31 -4.89 17.40 12.03
CA GLU A 31 -6.33 17.18 11.82
C GLU A 31 -6.57 15.89 11.01
N ASP A 32 -5.86 15.70 9.90
CA ASP A 32 -5.92 14.48 9.09
C ASP A 32 -5.54 13.23 9.89
N THR A 33 -4.48 13.32 10.72
CA THR A 33 -4.06 12.22 11.59
C THR A 33 -5.15 11.86 12.60
N VAL A 34 -5.78 12.87 13.22
CA VAL A 34 -6.86 12.66 14.19
C VAL A 34 -8.07 12.04 13.51
N GLU A 35 -8.47 12.52 12.33
CA GLU A 35 -9.57 11.97 11.55
C GLU A 35 -9.33 10.50 11.18
N THR A 36 -8.13 10.20 10.68
CA THR A 36 -7.74 8.83 10.31
C THR A 36 -7.76 7.89 11.52
N MET A 37 -7.28 8.34 12.68
CA MET A 37 -7.31 7.52 13.90
C MET A 37 -8.74 7.32 14.43
N ASN A 38 -9.58 8.34 14.35
CA ASN A 38 -10.99 8.24 14.72
C ASN A 38 -11.74 7.23 13.85
N LYS A 39 -11.55 7.27 12.52
CA LYS A 39 -12.11 6.28 11.59
C LYS A 39 -11.69 4.85 11.95
N ARG A 40 -10.41 4.65 12.29
CA ARG A 40 -9.89 3.35 12.73
C ARG A 40 -10.50 2.89 14.06
N TRP A 41 -10.66 3.77 15.05
CA TRP A 41 -11.29 3.41 16.32
C TRP A 41 -12.77 3.07 16.14
N GLN A 42 -13.49 3.79 15.28
CA GLN A 42 -14.88 3.45 14.93
C GLN A 42 -14.99 2.09 14.25
N ALA A 43 -13.99 1.71 13.44
CA ALA A 43 -13.90 0.37 12.84
C ALA A 43 -13.43 -0.74 13.82
N GLY A 44 -13.23 -0.43 15.10
CA GLY A 44 -12.93 -1.42 16.15
C GLY A 44 -11.43 -1.75 16.33
N TYR A 45 -10.53 -1.01 15.68
CA TYR A 45 -9.10 -1.22 15.83
C TYR A 45 -8.60 -0.76 17.21
N LYS A 46 -7.74 -1.57 17.84
CA LYS A 46 -7.07 -1.19 19.09
C LYS A 46 -5.89 -0.26 18.82
N LYS A 47 -5.48 0.54 19.80
CA LYS A 47 -4.31 1.45 19.70
C LYS A 47 -3.03 0.75 19.22
N ARG A 48 -2.79 -0.50 19.64
CA ARG A 48 -1.66 -1.31 19.17
C ARG A 48 -1.68 -1.66 17.67
N GLN A 49 -2.84 -1.52 17.03
CA GLN A 49 -3.06 -1.76 15.61
C GLN A 49 -3.11 -0.45 14.81
N ALA A 50 -2.78 0.70 15.44
CA ALA A 50 -2.84 2.00 14.77
C ALA A 50 -2.01 2.06 13.48
N GLN A 51 -0.88 1.33 13.44
CA GLN A 51 0.01 1.23 12.27
C GLN A 51 -0.35 0.10 11.30
N VAL A 52 -1.28 -0.79 11.69
CA VAL A 52 -1.67 -1.92 10.84
C VAL A 52 -2.59 -1.41 9.76
N LEU A 53 -2.15 -1.44 8.50
CA LEU A 53 -2.95 -0.98 7.37
C LEU A 53 -4.14 -1.92 7.08
N GLY A 54 -4.00 -3.22 7.34
CA GLY A 54 -5.10 -4.19 7.20
C GLY A 54 -5.72 -4.16 5.80
N SER A 55 -7.05 -4.09 5.74
CA SER A 55 -7.82 -3.97 4.48
C SER A 55 -7.61 -2.62 3.77
N ASP A 56 -7.25 -1.56 4.49
CA ASP A 56 -7.06 -0.21 3.94
C ASP A 56 -5.69 -0.03 3.27
N GLN A 57 -4.86 -1.07 3.30
CA GLN A 57 -3.54 -1.09 2.70
C GLN A 57 -3.57 -0.68 1.22
N MET A 58 -4.61 -1.04 0.47
CA MET A 58 -4.75 -0.65 -0.94
C MET A 58 -4.99 0.84 -1.14
N ASN A 59 -5.86 1.46 -0.35
CA ASN A 59 -6.16 2.88 -0.46
C ASN A 59 -4.92 3.70 -0.09
N TYR A 60 -4.27 3.35 1.02
CA TYR A 60 -3.01 3.96 1.45
C TYR A 60 -1.92 3.88 0.38
N TYR A 61 -1.78 2.72 -0.28
CA TYR A 61 -0.80 2.61 -1.35
C TYR A 61 -1.21 3.34 -2.63
N THR A 62 -2.49 3.44 -2.94
CA THR A 62 -2.98 4.21 -4.09
C THR A 62 -2.71 5.70 -3.90
N GLU A 63 -2.88 6.21 -2.68
CA GLU A 63 -2.55 7.58 -2.31
C GLU A 63 -1.04 7.86 -2.35
N LEU A 64 -0.21 6.88 -1.99
CA LEU A 64 1.26 6.97 -2.09
C LEU A 64 1.78 6.79 -3.51
N ALA A 65 1.12 5.97 -4.32
CA ALA A 65 1.57 5.57 -5.64
C ALA A 65 1.22 6.64 -6.69
N ASN A 66 2.01 7.71 -6.72
CA ASN A 66 1.98 8.68 -7.83
C ASN A 66 2.59 8.12 -9.15
N SER A 67 2.99 6.85 -9.20
CA SER A 67 3.69 6.26 -10.35
C SER A 67 3.07 4.94 -10.78
N GLU A 68 2.84 4.80 -12.09
CA GLU A 68 2.20 3.63 -12.70
C GLU A 68 2.92 2.33 -12.34
N HIS A 69 4.27 2.30 -12.32
CA HIS A 69 5.06 1.11 -11.95
C HIS A 69 4.74 0.55 -10.55
N SER A 70 4.25 1.38 -9.64
CA SER A 70 3.86 0.91 -8.32
C SER A 70 2.50 0.20 -8.35
N MET A 71 1.66 0.47 -9.34
CA MET A 71 0.29 -0.05 -9.40
C MET A 71 0.24 -1.53 -9.80
N VAL A 72 1.03 -1.98 -10.78
CA VAL A 72 1.08 -3.42 -11.14
C VAL A 72 1.59 -4.27 -9.97
N VAL A 73 2.59 -3.77 -9.25
CA VAL A 73 3.18 -4.43 -8.09
C VAL A 73 2.15 -4.60 -6.96
N LEU A 74 1.33 -3.58 -6.71
CA LEU A 74 0.25 -3.65 -5.71
C LEU A 74 -0.82 -4.67 -6.11
N LYS A 75 -1.24 -4.67 -7.38
CA LYS A 75 -2.22 -5.66 -7.88
C LYS A 75 -1.69 -7.09 -7.79
N LEU A 76 -0.40 -7.30 -8.08
CA LEU A 76 0.26 -8.59 -7.93
C LEU A 76 0.27 -9.05 -6.47
N GLN A 77 0.61 -8.14 -5.56
CA GLN A 77 0.59 -8.42 -4.12
C GLN A 77 -0.80 -8.83 -3.65
N LEU A 78 -1.85 -8.11 -4.06
CA LEU A 78 -3.23 -8.47 -3.73
C LEU A 78 -3.60 -9.86 -4.24
N LYS A 79 -3.27 -10.16 -5.50
CA LYS A 79 -3.55 -11.46 -6.11
C LYS A 79 -2.84 -12.58 -5.34
N SER A 80 -1.57 -12.37 -4.96
CA SER A 80 -0.80 -13.30 -4.13
C SER A 80 -1.41 -13.47 -2.73
N SER A 81 -1.81 -12.38 -2.06
CA SER A 81 -2.48 -12.44 -0.75
C SER A 81 -3.82 -13.17 -0.81
N LYS A 82 -4.58 -13.00 -1.90
CA LYS A 82 -5.83 -13.73 -2.12
C LYS A 82 -5.57 -15.23 -2.33
N SER A 83 -4.59 -15.58 -3.18
CA SER A 83 -4.18 -16.97 -3.40
C SER A 83 -3.70 -17.65 -2.12
N PHE A 84 -2.97 -16.93 -1.25
CA PHE A 84 -2.58 -17.43 0.07
C PHE A 84 -3.78 -17.81 0.95
N LEU A 85 -4.86 -17.02 0.92
CA LEU A 85 -6.08 -17.30 1.68
C LEU A 85 -6.90 -18.45 1.09
N GLU A 86 -6.96 -18.54 -0.25
CA GLU A 86 -7.80 -19.51 -0.96
C GLU A 86 -7.11 -20.87 -1.15
N ASN A 87 -5.78 -20.89 -1.27
CA ASN A 87 -4.99 -22.07 -1.61
C ASN A 87 -3.64 -22.09 -0.86
N LEU A 88 -3.72 -22.18 0.46
CA LEU A 88 -2.56 -22.09 1.36
C LEU A 88 -1.42 -23.08 1.04
N LEU A 89 -1.73 -24.24 0.48
CA LEU A 89 -0.73 -25.27 0.20
C LEU A 89 0.03 -25.01 -1.11
N ASN A 90 -0.64 -24.48 -2.14
CA ASN A 90 -0.06 -24.39 -3.48
C ASN A 90 0.07 -22.95 -4.00
N PHE A 91 -0.30 -21.91 -3.23
CA PHE A 91 -0.19 -20.51 -3.68
C PHE A 91 1.22 -20.06 -4.10
N ARG A 92 2.26 -20.81 -3.69
CA ARG A 92 3.66 -20.56 -4.09
C ARG A 92 4.00 -21.09 -5.47
N GLU A 93 3.13 -21.92 -6.03
CA GLU A 93 3.29 -22.43 -7.38
C GLU A 93 2.85 -21.39 -8.40
N ASP A 94 2.01 -20.40 -8.04
CA ASP A 94 1.62 -19.31 -8.94
C ASP A 94 2.84 -18.48 -9.39
N VAL A 95 3.07 -18.40 -10.71
CA VAL A 95 4.13 -17.60 -11.33
C VAL A 95 3.48 -16.52 -12.18
N PHE A 96 3.92 -15.29 -11.95
CA PHE A 96 3.39 -14.12 -12.64
C PHE A 96 4.50 -13.44 -13.44
N LYS A 97 4.16 -13.05 -14.67
CA LYS A 97 4.99 -12.21 -15.51
C LYS A 97 4.38 -10.81 -15.57
N ILE A 98 5.18 -9.80 -15.27
CA ILE A 98 4.81 -8.40 -15.45
C ILE A 98 4.97 -8.07 -16.94
N GLU A 99 3.89 -7.61 -17.58
CA GLU A 99 3.93 -7.24 -19.01
C GLU A 99 4.13 -5.75 -19.19
N ASP A 100 3.46 -4.93 -18.37
CA ASP A 100 3.60 -3.48 -18.38
C ASP A 100 3.48 -2.89 -16.96
N THR A 101 3.40 -1.56 -16.88
CA THR A 101 3.34 -0.81 -15.61
C THR A 101 2.06 -1.04 -14.82
N VAL A 102 1.00 -1.60 -15.42
CA VAL A 102 -0.33 -1.77 -14.81
C VAL A 102 -0.92 -3.18 -14.96
N THR A 103 -0.33 -4.06 -15.77
CA THR A 103 -0.78 -5.41 -16.10
C THR A 103 0.29 -6.48 -15.84
N PHE A 104 -0.20 -7.64 -15.41
CA PHE A 104 0.58 -8.86 -15.25
C PHE A 104 -0.28 -10.05 -15.69
N VAL A 105 0.38 -11.12 -16.12
CA VAL A 105 -0.25 -12.37 -16.51
C VAL A 105 0.28 -13.51 -15.65
N GLN A 106 -0.59 -14.45 -15.30
CA GLN A 106 -0.21 -15.72 -14.69
C GLN A 106 0.23 -16.67 -15.81
N ILE A 107 1.38 -17.33 -15.66
CA ILE A 107 2.00 -18.13 -16.74
C ILE A 107 1.96 -19.64 -16.47
N ASN A 108 1.11 -20.07 -15.55
CA ASN A 108 0.99 -21.43 -15.07
C ASN A 108 -0.35 -21.73 -14.42
#